data_AF-A0A944FZP4-F1
#
_entry.id   AF-A0A944FZP4-F1
#
_cell.length_a   1.000
_cell.length_b   1.000
_cell.length_c   1.000
_cell.angle_alpha   90.00
_cell.angle_beta   90.00
_cell.angle_gamma   90.00
#
_symmetry.space_group_name_H-M   'P 1'
#
loop_
_entity.id
_entity.type
_entity.pdbx_description
1 polymer ?
#
loop_
_entity_poly.entity_id
_entity_poly.type
_entity_poly.pdbx_seq_one_letter_code
_entity_poly.pdbx_strand_id
1 'polypeptide(L)' 'MEEQLSLEQCMAELEEVADKLRQPELDIEEMMRLFERGSALAACCRKLLAEYKGRFEKINASSEGND' A
#
# COMPACT_ATOMS: atom_id res chain seq x y z
N MET A 1 -12.08 -8.01 14.11
CA MET A 1 -11.17 -6.85 14.01
C MET A 1 -10.36 -7.13 12.77
N GLU A 2 -10.61 -6.44 11.66
CA GLU A 2 -9.81 -6.64 10.45
C GLU A 2 -8.39 -6.22 10.77
N GLU A 3 -7.44 -7.16 10.70
CA GLU A 3 -6.03 -6.85 10.83
C GLU A 3 -5.66 -5.88 9.70
N GLN A 4 -5.32 -4.64 10.06
CA GLN A 4 -4.78 -3.69 9.11
C GLN A 4 -3.42 -4.20 8.66
N LEU A 5 -3.28 -4.45 7.35
CA LEU A 5 -2.02 -4.88 6.75
C LEU A 5 -0.91 -3.84 7.02
N SER A 6 0.32 -4.33 7.26
CA SER A 6 1.51 -3.48 7.29
C SER A 6 1.85 -2.97 5.88
N LEU A 7 2.76 -1.98 5.79
CA LEU A 7 3.20 -1.46 4.49
C LEU A 7 3.91 -2.55 3.69
N GLU A 8 4.77 -3.33 4.35
CA GLU A 8 5.51 -4.44 3.76
C GLU A 8 4.54 -5.51 3.23
N GLN A 9 3.49 -5.83 4.00
CA GLN A 9 2.46 -6.78 3.57
C GLN A 9 1.67 -6.26 2.37
N CYS A 10 1.26 -4.98 2.39
CA CYS A 10 0.56 -4.38 1.25
C CYS A 10 1.43 -4.36 -0.01
N MET A 11 2.72 -4.10 0.14
CA MET A 11 3.67 -4.10 -0.98
C MET A 11 3.88 -5.51 -1.54
N ALA A 12 4.07 -6.51 -0.68
CA ALA A 12 4.24 -7.90 -1.10
C ALA A 12 3.01 -8.41 -1.88
N GLU A 13 1.80 -8.17 -1.35
CA GLU A 13 0.57 -8.55 -2.06
C GLU A 13 0.40 -7.77 -3.38
N LEU A 14 0.80 -6.49 -3.42
CA LEU A 14 0.69 -5.69 -4.65
C LEU A 14 1.64 -6.22 -5.74
N GLU A 15 2.82 -6.66 -5.35
CA GLU A 15 3.78 -7.31 -6.25
C GLU A 15 3.21 -8.63 -6.78
N GLU A 16 2.64 -9.48 -5.92
CA GLU A 16 1.97 -10.70 -6.36
C GLU A 16 0.80 -10.45 -7.33
N VAL A 17 -0.01 -9.43 -7.08
CA VAL A 17 -1.10 -9.03 -7.98
C VAL A 17 -0.55 -8.53 -9.32
N ALA A 18 0.48 -7.69 -9.29
CA ALA A 18 1.13 -7.20 -10.50
C ALA A 18 1.77 -8.33 -11.31
N ASP A 19 2.31 -9.34 -10.64
CA ASP A 19 2.90 -10.52 -11.27
C ASP A 19 1.86 -11.38 -11.97
N LYS A 20 0.72 -11.60 -11.31
CA LYS A 20 -0.43 -12.30 -11.89
C LYS A 20 -0.96 -11.55 -13.11
N LEU A 21 -1.15 -10.23 -13.03
CA LEU A 21 -1.66 -9.40 -14.13
C LEU A 21 -0.77 -9.43 -15.40
N ARG A 22 0.50 -9.84 -15.30
CA ARG A 22 1.39 -10.00 -16.46
C ARG A 22 1.21 -11.34 -17.19
N GLN A 23 0.42 -12.26 -16.65
CA GLN A 23 0.19 -13.56 -17.28
C GLN A 23 -0.73 -13.42 -18.50
N PRO A 24 -0.36 -14.00 -19.65
CA PRO A 24 -1.09 -13.82 -20.91
C PRO A 24 -2.43 -14.56 -20.98
N GLU A 25 -2.71 -15.47 -20.05
CA GLU A 25 -3.88 -16.37 -20.06
C GLU A 25 -4.96 -15.99 -19.03
N LEU A 26 -4.93 -14.76 -18.51
CA LEU A 26 -5.96 -14.27 -17.58
C LEU A 26 -7.29 -14.02 -18.31
N ASP A 27 -8.37 -14.59 -17.77
CA ASP A 27 -9.71 -14.21 -18.18
C ASP A 27 -10.07 -12.79 -17.68
N ILE A 28 -11.11 -12.22 -18.27
CA ILE A 28 -11.54 -10.84 -17.99
C ILE A 28 -12.05 -10.68 -16.55
N GLU A 29 -12.72 -11.69 -15.99
CA GLU A 29 -13.26 -11.60 -14.63
C GLU A 29 -12.13 -11.57 -13.60
N GLU A 30 -11.13 -12.43 -13.77
CA GLU A 30 -9.97 -12.48 -12.90
C GLU A 30 -9.07 -11.26 -13.08
N MET A 31 -8.91 -10.75 -14.32
CA MET A 31 -8.22 -9.49 -14.58
C MET A 31 -8.89 -8.31 -13.84
N MET A 32 -10.23 -8.24 -13.84
CA MET A 32 -10.98 -7.22 -13.11
C MET A 32 -10.78 -7.34 -11.60
N ARG A 33 -10.87 -8.56 -11.03
CA ARG A 33 -10.63 -8.79 -9.60
C ARG A 33 -9.21 -8.40 -9.17
N LEU A 34 -8.21 -8.80 -9.94
CA LEU A 34 -6.82 -8.45 -9.69
C LEU A 34 -6.60 -6.94 -9.78
N PHE A 35 -7.21 -6.27 -10.76
CA PHE A 35 -7.12 -4.82 -10.89
C PHE A 35 -7.74 -4.08 -9.70
N GLU A 36 -8.94 -4.49 -9.26
CA GLU A 36 -9.60 -3.93 -8.08
C GLU A 36 -8.76 -4.13 -6.82
N ARG A 37 -8.26 -5.36 -6.61
CA ARG A 37 -7.38 -5.68 -5.48
C ARG A 37 -6.10 -4.86 -5.52
N GLY A 38 -5.43 -4.80 -6.67
CA GLY A 38 -4.19 -4.02 -6.85
C GLY A 38 -4.41 -2.53 -6.61
N SER A 39 -5.54 -1.98 -7.06
CA SER A 39 -5.91 -0.58 -6.83
C SER A 39 -6.13 -0.29 -5.34
N ALA A 40 -6.79 -1.20 -4.62
CA ALA A 40 -7.00 -1.09 -3.18
C ALA A 40 -5.67 -1.19 -2.41
N LEU A 41 -4.79 -2.14 -2.76
CA LEU A 41 -3.47 -2.29 -2.15
C LEU A 41 -2.60 -1.05 -2.40
N ALA A 42 -2.58 -0.52 -3.62
CA ALA A 42 -1.84 0.70 -3.94
C ALA A 42 -2.36 1.91 -3.15
N ALA A 43 -3.68 2.01 -2.94
CA ALA A 43 -4.26 3.05 -2.08
C ALA A 43 -3.85 2.87 -0.61
N CYS A 44 -3.83 1.63 -0.13
CA CYS A 44 -3.36 1.31 1.23
C CYS A 44 -1.89 1.73 1.42
N CYS A 45 -1.00 1.34 0.50
CA CYS A 45 0.42 1.74 0.54
C CYS A 45 0.59 3.26 0.60
N ARG A 46 -0.15 4.02 -0.24
CA ARG A 46 -0.09 5.49 -0.23
C ARG A 46 -0.54 6.07 1.10
N LYS A 47 -1.61 5.53 1.69
CA LYS A 47 -2.13 5.96 3.00
C LYS A 47 -1.10 5.73 4.11
N LEU A 48 -0.56 4.52 4.20
CA LEU A 48 0.46 4.17 5.20
C LEU A 48 1.71 5.03 5.06
N LEU A 49 2.20 5.25 3.84
CA LEU A 49 3.33 6.14 3.58
C LEU A 49 3.06 7.58 4.03
N ALA A 50 1.85 8.10 3.81
CA ALA A 50 1.47 9.42 4.26
C ALA A 50 1.43 9.50 5.80
N GLU A 51 0.90 8.48 6.47
CA GLU A 51 0.88 8.39 7.93
C GLU A 51 2.29 8.33 8.53
N TYR A 52 3.19 7.53 7.95
CA TYR A 52 4.59 7.46 8.38
C TYR A 52 5.31 8.80 8.20
N LYS A 53 5.12 9.48 7.06
CA LYS A 53 5.68 10.82 6.82
C LYS A 53 5.17 11.83 7.84
N GLY A 54 3.86 11.87 8.09
CA GLY A 54 3.27 12.79 9.07
C GLY A 54 3.76 12.51 10.50
N ARG A 55 4.06 11.25 10.85
CA ARG A 55 4.70 10.92 12.14
C ARG A 55 6.13 11.45 12.20
N PHE A 56 6.90 11.31 11.13
CA PHE A 56 8.27 11.82 11.04
C PHE A 56 8.32 13.35 11.16
N GLU A 57 7.46 14.06 10.43
CA GLU A 57 7.34 15.53 10.49
C GLU A 57 7.01 16.03 11.89
N LYS A 58 6.11 15.36 12.61
CA LYS A 58 5.79 15.69 14.02
C LYS A 58 6.98 15.52 14.96
N ILE A 59 7.76 14.45 14.78
CA ILE A 59 8.97 14.22 15.59
C ILE A 59 9.99 15.32 15.31
N ASN A 60 10.21 15.67 14.03
CA ASN A 60 11.17 16.71 13.66
C ASN A 60 10.76 18.10 14.17
N ALA A 61 9.49 18.47 14.00
CA ALA A 61 8.96 19.75 14.49
C ALA A 61 9.02 19.89 16.02
N SER A 62 8.95 18.78 16.75
CA SER A 62 9.10 18.78 18.22
C SER A 62 10.57 18.93 18.66
N SER A 63 11.52 18.63 17.78
CA SER A 63 12.96 18.70 18.05
C SER A 63 13.52 20.12 17.83
N GLU A 64 12.90 20.90 16.94
CA GLU A 64 13.32 22.27 16.58
C GLU A 64 12.72 23.37 17.49
N GLY A 65 11.91 23.02 18.49
CA GLY A 65 11.19 23.97 19.36
C GLY A 65 11.73 24.11 20.79
N ASN A 66 12.93 23.64 21.09
CA ASN A 66 13.48 23.62 22.47
C ASN A 66 14.91 24.19 22.58
N ASP A 67 15.14 25.34 21.95
CA ASP A 67 16.25 26.28 22.24
C ASP A 67 15.69 27.66 22.63
#